data_AF-E2C8W5-F1
#
_entry.id   AF-E2C8W5-F1
#
_cell.length_a   1.000
_cell.length_b   1.000
_cell.length_c   1.000
_cell.angle_alpha   90.00
_cell.angle_beta   90.00
_cell.angle_gamma   90.00
#
_symmetry.space_group_name_H-M   'P 1'
#
loop_
_entity.id
_entity.type
_entity.pdbx_description
1 polymer ?
#
loop_
_entity_poly.entity_id
_entity_poly.type
_entity_poly.pdbx_seq_one_letter_code
_entity_poly.pdbx_strand_id
1 'polypeptide(L)'
;SVRNWFSKFRSGNFDLKDASHSGRSVEADEDQIKALVDANRHLITREVTERLNLSSSTVHEHLKRFGFVSKLNIWVPHVLKERNWIRRIIIC
;
A
#
# COMPACT_ATOMS: atom_id res chain seq x y z
N SER A 1 23.03 22.00 15.33
CA SER A 1 23.79 23.15 15.86
C SER A 1 25.27 22.77 16.01
N VAL A 2 26.20 23.73 15.87
CA VAL A 2 27.67 23.50 15.87
C VAL A 2 28.16 22.76 17.12
N ARG A 3 27.54 23.02 18.29
CA ARG A 3 27.82 22.30 19.54
C ARG A 3 27.59 20.79 19.46
N ASN A 4 26.52 20.32 18.79
CA ASN A 4 26.25 18.89 18.64
C ASN A 4 27.31 18.20 17.77
N TRP A 5 27.75 18.86 16.69
CA TRP A 5 28.81 18.36 15.82
C TRP A 5 30.15 18.27 16.56
N PHE A 6 30.51 19.31 17.31
CA PHE A 6 31.74 19.30 18.12
C PHE A 6 31.74 18.20 19.19
N SER A 7 30.59 17.93 19.80
CA SER A 7 30.41 16.82 20.76
C SER A 7 30.59 15.45 20.09
N LYS A 8 29.95 15.22 18.93
CA LYS A 8 30.09 13.99 18.12
C LYS A 8 31.55 13.71 17.75
N PHE A 9 32.27 14.72 17.26
CA PHE A 9 33.67 14.55 16.87
C PHE A 9 34.58 14.29 18.08
N ARG A 10 34.33 14.94 19.22
CA ARG A 10 35.07 14.66 20.46
C ARG A 10 34.82 13.26 21.01
N SER A 11 33.65 12.67 20.78
CA SER A 11 33.39 11.27 21.14
C SER A 11 33.92 10.27 20.11
N GLY A 12 34.71 10.72 19.12
CA GLY A 12 35.28 9.87 18.08
C GLY A 12 34.29 9.43 17.00
N ASN A 13 33.08 9.98 16.99
CA ASN A 13 32.08 9.71 15.96
C ASN A 13 32.25 10.72 14.81
N PHE A 14 32.93 10.27 13.75
CA PHE A 14 33.15 11.02 12.52
C PHE A 14 32.10 10.72 11.44
N ASP A 15 31.03 10.00 11.78
CA ASP A 15 29.97 9.71 10.83
C ASP A 15 29.21 10.99 10.47
N LEU A 16 29.31 11.35 9.20
CA LEU A 16 28.66 12.50 8.59
C LEU A 16 27.23 12.17 8.14
N LYS A 17 26.81 10.90 8.20
CA LYS A 17 25.44 10.51 7.89
C LYS A 17 24.52 10.96 9.02
N ASP A 18 23.36 11.48 8.61
CA ASP A 18 22.29 11.73 9.54
C ASP A 18 21.78 10.40 10.09
N ALA A 19 21.47 10.40 11.39
CA ALA A 19 20.81 9.26 12.00
C ALA A 19 19.45 9.06 11.35
N SER A 20 19.00 7.81 11.27
CA SER A 20 17.68 7.44 10.79
C SER A 20 16.64 8.35 11.42
N HIS A 21 15.98 9.16 10.60
CA HIS A 21 14.93 10.04 11.10
C HIS A 21 13.72 9.21 11.51
N SER A 22 13.12 9.51 12.66
CA SER A 22 11.89 8.86 13.14
C SER A 22 10.64 9.33 12.39
N GLY A 23 10.77 9.61 11.09
CA GLY A 23 9.65 10.03 10.25
C GLY A 23 8.56 8.97 10.19
N ARG A 24 7.46 9.28 9.49
CA ARG A 24 6.38 8.32 9.25
C ARG A 24 6.98 7.05 8.60
N SER A 25 6.70 5.90 9.19
CA SER A 25 7.25 4.62 8.72
C SER A 25 6.60 4.23 7.40
N VAL A 26 7.37 4.31 6.32
CA VAL A 26 6.94 3.93 4.96
C VAL A 26 6.43 2.49 4.91
N GLU A 27 7.07 1.59 5.67
CA GLU A 27 6.70 0.17 5.74
C GLU A 27 5.27 -0.04 6.30
N ALA A 28 4.90 0.68 7.36
CA ALA A 28 3.54 0.58 7.92
C ALA A 28 2.47 1.12 6.96
N ASP A 29 2.76 2.20 6.22
CA ASP A 29 1.83 2.73 5.22
C ASP A 29 1.67 1.72 4.05
N GLU A 30 2.74 1.04 3.63
CA GLU A 30 2.70 -0.03 2.60
C GLU A 30 1.82 -1.21 3.01
N ASP A 31 2.00 -1.72 4.23
CA ASP A 31 1.21 -2.84 4.75
C ASP A 31 -0.28 -2.51 4.85
N GLN A 32 -0.61 -1.29 5.30
CA GLN A 32 -1.99 -0.81 5.39
C GLN A 32 -2.65 -0.67 4.02
N ILE A 33 -1.94 -0.11 3.03
CA ILE A 33 -2.45 -0.01 1.65
C ILE A 33 -2.70 -1.41 1.09
N LYS A 34 -1.74 -2.31 1.25
CA LYS A 34 -1.84 -3.69 0.74
C LYS A 34 -3.00 -4.44 1.38
N ALA A 35 -3.18 -4.35 2.70
CA ALA A 35 -4.28 -5.00 3.40
C ALA A 35 -5.66 -4.52 2.91
N LEU A 36 -5.83 -3.23 2.65
CA LEU A 36 -7.09 -2.69 2.11
C LEU A 36 -7.39 -3.21 0.70
N VAL A 37 -6.39 -3.24 -0.17
CA VAL A 37 -6.54 -3.73 -1.55
C VAL A 37 -6.81 -5.24 -1.57
N ASP A 38 -6.14 -6.02 -0.73
CA ASP A 38 -6.35 -7.46 -0.62
C ASP A 38 -7.77 -7.77 -0.08
N ALA A 39 -8.29 -6.96 0.84
CA ALA A 39 -9.65 -7.10 1.36
C ALA A 39 -10.73 -6.74 0.34
N ASN A 40 -10.50 -5.70 -0.48
CA ASN A 40 -11.41 -5.32 -1.55
C ASN A 40 -10.67 -4.69 -2.74
N ARG A 41 -10.52 -5.48 -3.80
CA ARG A 41 -9.83 -5.05 -5.04
C ARG A 41 -10.58 -3.99 -5.85
N HIS A 42 -11.83 -3.67 -5.49
CA HIS A 42 -12.63 -2.64 -6.17
C HIS A 42 -12.55 -1.27 -5.51
N LEU A 43 -11.79 -1.12 -4.41
CA LEU A 43 -11.59 0.19 -3.80
C LEU A 43 -10.93 1.16 -4.77
N ILE A 44 -11.44 2.38 -4.82
CA ILE A 44 -10.80 3.46 -5.58
C ILE A 44 -9.70 4.12 -4.76
N THR A 45 -8.70 4.69 -5.43
CA THR A 45 -7.58 5.38 -4.78
C THR A 45 -8.06 6.42 -3.76
N ARG A 46 -9.15 7.13 -4.06
CA ARG A 46 -9.73 8.13 -3.16
C ARG A 46 -10.23 7.54 -1.84
N GLU A 47 -10.87 6.37 -1.87
CA GLU A 47 -11.33 5.70 -0.65
C GLU A 47 -10.14 5.23 0.20
N VAL A 48 -9.07 4.76 -0.44
CA VAL A 48 -7.84 4.37 0.26
C VAL A 48 -7.18 5.58 0.92
N THR A 49 -7.11 6.72 0.22
CA THR A 49 -6.56 7.97 0.78
C THR A 49 -7.36 8.46 1.98
N GLU A 50 -8.70 8.42 1.89
CA GLU A 50 -9.58 8.86 2.96
C GLU A 50 -9.46 7.94 4.20
N ARG A 51 -9.34 6.62 4.00
CA ARG A 51 -9.21 5.65 5.09
C ARG A 51 -7.86 5.72 5.81
N LEU A 52 -6.77 5.96 5.08
CA LEU A 52 -5.42 5.96 5.64
C LEU A 52 -4.89 7.36 5.97
N ASN A 53 -5.66 8.40 5.65
CA ASN A 53 -5.24 9.80 5.72
C ASN A 53 -3.86 10.01 5.06
N LEU A 54 -3.75 9.49 3.84
CA LEU A 54 -2.56 9.56 2.99
C LEU A 54 -2.84 10.42 1.75
N SER A 55 -1.78 10.97 1.17
CA SER A 55 -1.90 11.70 -0.08
C SER A 55 -2.20 10.74 -1.25
N SER A 56 -2.94 11.21 -2.25
CA SER A 56 -3.23 10.44 -3.46
C SER A 56 -1.98 10.02 -4.23
N SER A 57 -0.94 10.86 -4.23
CA SER A 57 0.34 10.53 -4.87
C SER A 57 1.05 9.39 -4.15
N THR A 58 1.08 9.40 -2.81
CA THR A 58 1.66 8.32 -2.00
C THR A 58 0.97 7.00 -2.27
N VAL A 59 -0.37 6.96 -2.21
CA VAL A 59 -1.13 5.74 -2.48
C VAL A 59 -0.88 5.24 -3.91
N HIS A 60 -0.89 6.14 -4.90
CA HIS A 60 -0.63 5.76 -6.29
C HIS A 60 0.77 5.18 -6.50
N GLU A 61 1.80 5.76 -5.88
CA GLU A 61 3.18 5.30 -5.97
C GLU A 61 3.34 3.90 -5.37
N HIS A 62 2.76 3.65 -4.19
CA HIS A 62 2.79 2.32 -3.56
C HIS A 62 2.03 1.28 -4.40
N LEU A 63 0.84 1.59 -4.91
CA LEU A 63 0.10 0.68 -5.78
C LEU A 63 0.90 0.30 -7.03
N LYS A 64 1.59 1.28 -7.63
CA LYS A 64 2.48 1.04 -8.78
C LYS A 64 3.67 0.15 -8.40
N ARG A 65 4.29 0.38 -7.23
CA ARG A 65 5.40 -0.43 -6.72
C ARG A 65 4.99 -1.88 -6.43
N PHE A 66 3.75 -2.10 -5.99
CA PHE A 66 3.18 -3.45 -5.85
C PHE A 66 2.82 -4.12 -7.18
N GLY A 67 2.85 -3.38 -8.29
CA GLY A 67 2.44 -3.89 -9.61
C GLY A 67 0.93 -3.94 -9.82
N PHE A 68 0.14 -3.27 -8.97
CA PHE A 68 -1.30 -3.17 -9.19
C PHE A 68 -1.61 -2.23 -10.35
N VAL A 69 -2.58 -2.64 -11.17
CA VAL A 69 -3.11 -1.86 -12.29
C VAL A 69 -4.63 -1.83 -12.21
N SER A 70 -5.22 -0.68 -12.51
CA SER A 70 -6.67 -0.55 -12.61
C SER A 70 -7.15 -1.25 -13.89
N LYS A 71 -8.10 -2.18 -13.74
CA LYS A 71 -8.75 -2.89 -14.84
C LYS A 71 -10.25 -2.80 -14.68
N LEU A 72 -10.96 -2.69 -15.80
CA LEU A 72 -12.41 -2.77 -15.81
C LEU A 72 -12.87 -4.19 -15.47
N ASN A 73 -14.01 -4.28 -14.79
CA ASN A 73 -14.64 -5.57 -14.50
C ASN A 73 -15.07 -6.26 -15.81
N ILE A 74 -14.99 -7.58 -15.81
CA ILE A 74 -15.48 -8.41 -16.91
C ILE A 74 -17.01 -8.43 -16.84
N TRP A 75 -17.65 -8.18 -17.98
CA TRP A 75 -19.10 -8.30 -18.06
C TRP A 75 -19.52 -9.77 -17.99
N VAL A 76 -20.37 -10.10 -17.02
CA VAL A 76 -20.93 -11.44 -16.84
C VAL A 76 -22.41 -11.40 -17.26
N PRO A 77 -22.85 -12.18 -18.28
CA PRO A 77 -24.17 -12.03 -18.88
C PRO A 77 -25.35 -12.26 -17.94
N HIS A 78 -25.19 -13.12 -16.94
CA HIS A 78 -26.23 -13.42 -15.97
C HIS A 78 -25.61 -13.79 -14.63
N VAL A 79 -26.26 -13.37 -13.55
CA VAL A 79 -25.93 -13.83 -12.20
C VAL A 79 -26.34 -15.30 -12.10
N LEU A 80 -25.37 -16.18 -11.89
CA LEU A 80 -25.64 -17.60 -11.71
C LEU A 80 -26.30 -17.84 -10.36
N LYS A 81 -27.49 -18.45 -10.37
CA LYS A 81 -28.09 -19.03 -9.17
C LYS A 81 -27.37 -20.32 -8.81
N GLU A 82 -27.34 -20.65 -7.52
CA GLU A 82 -26.66 -21.83 -6.97
C GLU A 82 -26.98 -23.13 -7.74
N ARG A 83 -28.26 -23.37 -8.09
CA ARG A 83 -28.67 -24.53 -8.91
C ARG A 83 -27.99 -24.60 -10.28
N ASN A 84 -27.80 -23.45 -10.93
CA ASN A 84 -27.16 -23.37 -12.25
C ASN A 84 -25.64 -23.53 -12.13
N TRP A 85 -25.06 -23.08 -11.03
CA TRP A 85 -23.64 -23.27 -10.72
C TRP A 85 -23.32 -24.75 -10.49
N ILE A 86 -24.09 -25.42 -9.63
CA ILE A 86 -23.95 -26.85 -9.33
C ILE A 86 -24.08 -27.70 -10.61
N ARG A 87 -25.08 -27.41 -11.46
CA ARG A 87 -25.25 -28.10 -12.74
C ARG A 87 -24.04 -27.97 -13.67
N ARG A 88 -23.36 -26.81 -13.68
CA ARG A 88 -22.17 -26.62 -14.54
C ARG A 88 -20.94 -27.39 -14.04
N ILE A 89 -20.83 -27.65 -12.74
CA ILE A 89 -19.69 -28.37 -12.16
C ILE A 89 -19.85 -29.88 -12.29
N ILE A 90 -21.08 -30.40 -12.11
CA ILE A 90 -21.36 -31.85 -12.09
C ILE A 90 -21.37 -32.49 -13.48
N ILE A 91 -21.49 -31.70 -14.56
CA ILE A 91 -21.55 -32.21 -15.94
C ILE A 91 -20.14 -32.51 -16.53
N CYS A 92 -19.05 -32.21 -15.82
CA CYS A 92 -17.69 -32.67 -16.16
C CYS A 92 -17.43 -34.10 -15.65
#